data_AF-A0A1S4BGQ0-F1
#
_entry.id   AF-A0A1S4BGQ0-F1
#
_cell.length_a   1.000
_cell.length_b   1.000
_cell.length_c   1.000
_cell.angle_alpha   90.00
_cell.angle_beta   90.00
_cell.angle_gamma   90.00
#
_symmetry.space_group_name_H-M   'P 1'
#
loop_
_entity.id
_entity.type
_entity.pdbx_description
1 polymer ?
#
loop_
_entity_poly.entity_id
_entity_poly.type
_entity_poly.pdbx_seq_one_letter_code
_entity_poly.pdbx_strand_id
1 'polypeptide(L)'
;MKYRTSLVSNILIELELAFRKEFGDILTTSSNENICMKICRHILIWVEEQTYWIASRFLMLGFELDLYSAGEYCMVYWYMYIILIKLAEKTHMRTMTNNEISKRKGKKKRDFVKDGGKDYQLPPSIMFLQCHVYLAEGLTMMLAALRNERQVYLSTGPFNSEHERFVQHFELLLKACMPDHVSYYSFQETTAHARLSNLSMYNCFKEAQRSAKDLRSSFSNDPDKMSELRRIEQVAEHNSVALGLISRLGTLDPSLKVQFEFSHHPFFATAVVKRS
;
A
#
# COMPACT_ATOMS: atom_id res chain seq x y z
N MET A 1 -9.52 -28.15 4.48
CA MET A 1 -9.34 -26.70 4.46
C MET A 1 -10.70 -26.07 4.19
N LYS A 2 -11.46 -25.71 5.23
CA LYS A 2 -12.76 -25.03 5.08
C LYS A 2 -12.46 -23.62 4.58
N TYR A 3 -13.15 -23.18 3.53
CA TYR A 3 -13.16 -21.79 3.05
C TYR A 3 -13.44 -20.87 4.24
N ARG A 4 -12.41 -20.23 4.80
CA ARG A 4 -12.59 -19.13 5.75
C ARG A 4 -13.00 -17.94 4.91
N THR A 5 -14.30 -17.68 4.83
CA THR A 5 -14.83 -16.42 4.33
C THR A 5 -14.21 -15.30 5.17
N SER A 6 -13.61 -14.31 4.51
CA SER A 6 -13.00 -13.14 5.16
C SER A 6 -13.96 -12.51 6.18
N LEU A 7 -13.45 -11.96 7.29
CA LEU A 7 -14.28 -11.22 8.26
C LEU A 7 -15.08 -10.12 7.55
N VAL A 8 -14.44 -9.46 6.57
CA VAL A 8 -15.07 -8.49 5.68
C VAL A 8 -16.14 -9.15 4.83
N SER A 9 -15.87 -10.34 4.27
CA SER A 9 -16.87 -11.08 3.49
C SER A 9 -18.06 -11.55 4.35
N ASN A 10 -17.88 -11.88 5.63
CA ASN A 10 -18.98 -12.21 6.54
C ASN A 10 -19.79 -10.96 6.90
N ILE A 11 -19.12 -9.84 7.23
CA ILE A 11 -19.81 -8.55 7.44
C ILE A 11 -20.60 -8.14 6.18
N LEU A 12 -20.05 -8.44 5.01
CA LEU A 12 -20.63 -8.14 3.70
C LEU A 12 -21.83 -9.04 3.39
N ILE A 13 -21.75 -10.32 3.72
CA ILE A 13 -22.88 -11.26 3.64
C ILE A 13 -23.97 -10.87 4.65
N GLU A 14 -23.62 -10.55 5.89
CA GLU A 14 -24.58 -10.13 6.92
C GLU A 14 -25.23 -8.78 6.57
N LEU A 15 -24.48 -7.82 6.04
CA LEU A 15 -25.04 -6.59 5.50
C LEU A 15 -25.98 -6.89 4.33
N GLU A 16 -25.58 -7.73 3.38
CA GLU A 16 -26.45 -8.10 2.26
C GLU A 16 -27.73 -8.80 2.72
N LEU A 17 -27.63 -9.71 3.69
CA LEU A 17 -28.77 -10.42 4.28
C LEU A 17 -29.67 -9.47 5.07
N ALA A 18 -29.10 -8.57 5.88
CA ALA A 18 -29.84 -7.56 6.63
C ALA A 18 -30.59 -6.61 5.67
N PHE A 19 -29.93 -6.16 4.60
CA PHE A 19 -30.56 -5.34 3.58
C PHE A 19 -31.66 -6.09 2.81
N ARG A 20 -31.44 -7.36 2.44
CA ARG A 20 -32.48 -8.18 1.81
C ARG A 20 -33.68 -8.39 2.73
N LYS A 21 -33.45 -8.53 4.04
CA LYS A 21 -34.50 -8.71 5.04
C LYS A 21 -35.31 -7.43 5.29
N GLU A 22 -34.66 -6.27 5.40
CA GLU A 22 -35.34 -4.99 5.65
C GLU A 22 -36.04 -4.44 4.41
N PHE A 23 -35.41 -4.58 3.23
CA PHE A 23 -35.93 -4.00 2.00
C PHE A 23 -36.71 -5.01 1.15
N GLY A 24 -36.66 -6.31 1.49
CA GLY A 24 -37.35 -7.41 0.80
C GLY A 24 -38.85 -7.20 0.60
N ASP A 25 -39.52 -6.64 1.61
CA ASP A 25 -40.98 -6.45 1.61
C ASP A 25 -41.43 -5.19 0.84
N ILE A 26 -40.51 -4.32 0.41
CA ILE A 26 -40.80 -3.07 -0.31
C ILE A 26 -40.67 -3.25 -1.85
N LEU A 27 -40.33 -4.46 -2.33
CA LEU A 27 -39.82 -4.75 -3.68
C LEU A 27 -40.87 -5.08 -4.77
N THR A 28 -41.93 -4.30 -4.91
CA THR A 28 -42.84 -4.43 -6.08
C THR A 28 -42.56 -3.42 -7.20
N THR A 29 -41.50 -2.60 -7.09
CA THR A 29 -41.11 -1.63 -8.15
C THR A 29 -39.63 -1.76 -8.52
N SER A 30 -39.36 -2.17 -9.76
CA SER A 30 -38.01 -2.44 -10.33
C SER A 30 -37.00 -1.28 -10.23
N SER A 31 -37.49 -0.05 -10.00
CA SER A 31 -36.64 1.13 -9.78
C SER A 31 -36.00 1.18 -8.39
N ASN A 32 -36.67 0.66 -7.36
CA ASN A 32 -36.18 0.72 -5.97
C ASN A 32 -35.13 -0.37 -5.68
N GLU A 33 -35.29 -1.55 -6.27
CA GLU A 33 -34.32 -2.65 -6.23
C GLU A 33 -32.92 -2.19 -6.72
N ASN A 34 -32.89 -1.38 -7.77
CA ASN A 34 -31.66 -0.83 -8.36
C ASN A 34 -30.96 0.20 -7.45
N ILE A 35 -31.71 0.95 -6.63
CA ILE A 35 -31.16 1.97 -5.73
C ILE A 35 -30.55 1.31 -4.48
N CYS A 36 -31.26 0.37 -3.85
CA CYS A 36 -30.74 -0.33 -2.67
C CYS A 36 -29.46 -1.09 -3.00
N MET A 37 -29.42 -1.85 -4.10
CA MET A 37 -28.20 -2.54 -4.54
C MET A 37 -27.01 -1.60 -4.77
N LYS A 38 -27.27 -0.40 -5.32
CA LYS A 38 -26.23 0.63 -5.47
C LYS A 38 -25.74 1.11 -4.11
N ILE A 39 -26.63 1.45 -3.19
CA ILE A 39 -26.25 1.91 -1.84
C ILE A 39 -25.40 0.84 -1.15
N CYS A 40 -25.85 -0.42 -1.17
CA CYS A 40 -25.10 -1.54 -0.60
C CYS A 40 -23.69 -1.64 -1.19
N ARG A 41 -23.55 -1.54 -2.52
CA ARG A 41 -22.24 -1.56 -3.20
C ARG A 41 -21.33 -0.40 -2.76
N HIS A 42 -21.87 0.80 -2.55
CA HIS A 42 -21.08 1.94 -2.09
C HIS A 42 -20.61 1.74 -0.64
N ILE A 43 -21.50 1.30 0.24
CA ILE A 43 -21.18 1.01 1.63
C ILE A 43 -20.10 -0.06 1.70
N LEU A 44 -20.23 -1.12 0.90
CA LEU A 44 -19.28 -2.21 0.81
C LEU A 44 -17.88 -1.73 0.42
N ILE A 45 -17.77 -0.97 -0.68
CA ILE A 45 -16.48 -0.40 -1.12
C ILE A 45 -15.88 0.48 -0.04
N TRP A 46 -16.72 1.27 0.65
CA TRP A 46 -16.28 2.13 1.74
C TRP A 46 -15.78 1.33 2.95
N VAL A 47 -16.50 0.30 3.38
CA VAL A 47 -16.09 -0.58 4.49
C VAL A 47 -14.77 -1.27 4.16
N GLU A 48 -14.61 -1.78 2.95
CA GLU A 48 -13.34 -2.37 2.50
C GLU A 48 -12.20 -1.35 2.56
N GLU A 49 -12.40 -0.14 2.02
CA GLU A 49 -11.41 0.93 2.08
C GLU A 49 -11.03 1.27 3.53
N GLN A 50 -12.01 1.41 4.44
CA GLN A 50 -11.74 1.67 5.85
C GLN A 50 -10.96 0.54 6.51
N THR A 51 -11.26 -0.72 6.16
CA THR A 51 -10.55 -1.88 6.71
C THR A 51 -9.08 -1.87 6.27
N TYR A 52 -8.78 -1.50 5.02
CA TYR A 52 -7.39 -1.33 4.57
C TYR A 52 -6.69 -0.13 5.21
N TRP A 53 -7.40 0.97 5.47
CA TRP A 53 -6.86 2.08 6.26
C TRP A 53 -6.46 1.65 7.67
N ILE A 54 -7.32 0.87 8.35
CA ILE A 54 -7.04 0.33 9.67
C ILE A 54 -5.83 -0.61 9.64
N ALA A 55 -5.79 -1.55 8.68
CA ALA A 55 -4.67 -2.48 8.52
C ALA A 55 -3.35 -1.74 8.25
N SER A 56 -3.37 -0.69 7.43
CA SER A 56 -2.21 0.16 7.15
C SER A 56 -1.72 0.86 8.42
N ARG A 57 -2.62 1.46 9.21
CA ARG A 57 -2.27 2.10 10.49
C ARG A 57 -1.76 1.10 11.52
N PHE A 58 -2.33 -0.10 11.58
CA PHE A 58 -1.87 -1.17 12.45
C PHE A 58 -0.40 -1.52 12.19
N LEU A 59 -0.01 -1.62 10.92
CA LEU A 59 1.39 -1.86 10.53
C LEU A 59 2.30 -0.67 10.85
N MET A 60 1.85 0.57 10.60
CA MET A 60 2.63 1.77 10.93
C MET A 60 2.89 1.89 12.44
N LEU A 61 1.89 1.56 13.26
CA LEU A 61 2.00 1.61 14.72
C LEU A 61 3.10 0.68 15.25
N GLY A 62 3.37 -0.44 14.56
CA GLY A 62 4.47 -1.32 14.93
C GLY A 62 5.85 -0.67 14.80
N PHE A 63 6.03 0.30 13.88
CA PHE A 63 7.26 1.11 13.82
C PHE A 63 7.30 2.14 14.95
N GLU A 64 6.19 2.84 15.22
CA GLU A 64 6.12 3.84 16.30
C GLU A 64 6.39 3.24 17.69
N LEU A 65 6.03 1.97 17.87
CA LEU A 65 6.22 1.21 19.10
C LEU A 65 7.52 0.38 19.11
N ASP A 66 8.39 0.55 18.11
CA ASP A 66 9.66 -0.18 17.96
C ASP A 66 9.51 -1.73 18.05
N LEU A 67 8.40 -2.26 17.50
CA LEU A 67 8.09 -3.70 17.53
C LEU A 67 8.81 -4.50 16.45
N TYR A 68 9.45 -3.83 15.49
CA TYR A 68 10.12 -4.46 14.36
C TYR A 68 11.63 -4.31 14.45
N SER A 69 12.33 -5.43 14.38
CA SER A 69 13.78 -5.45 14.19
C SER A 69 14.16 -5.32 12.71
N ALA A 70 15.39 -4.90 12.44
CA ALA A 70 15.89 -4.73 11.07
C ALA A 70 15.82 -6.01 10.20
N GLY A 71 15.88 -7.20 10.81
CA GLY A 71 15.71 -8.48 10.12
C GLY A 71 14.27 -8.75 9.67
N GLU A 72 13.30 -8.00 10.17
CA GLU A 72 11.86 -8.18 9.92
C GLU A 72 11.30 -7.10 8.98
N TYR A 73 12.04 -6.02 8.73
CA TYR A 73 11.60 -4.94 7.86
C TYR A 73 11.18 -5.43 6.47
N CYS A 74 11.85 -6.45 5.92
CA CYS A 74 11.50 -6.99 4.61
C CYS A 74 10.06 -7.52 4.57
N MET A 75 9.66 -8.34 5.54
CA MET A 75 8.29 -8.88 5.58
C MET A 75 7.25 -7.83 5.93
N VAL A 76 7.59 -6.88 6.81
CA VAL A 76 6.68 -5.79 7.20
C VAL A 76 6.41 -4.84 6.04
N TYR A 77 7.45 -4.39 5.33
CA TYR A 77 7.27 -3.55 4.13
C TYR A 77 6.55 -4.30 3.02
N TRP A 78 6.81 -5.61 2.84
CA TRP A 78 6.10 -6.40 1.84
C TRP A 78 4.60 -6.47 2.14
N TYR A 79 4.24 -6.70 3.40
CA TYR A 79 2.84 -6.74 3.80
C TYR A 79 2.19 -5.37 3.67
N MET A 80 2.89 -4.32 4.10
CA MET A 80 2.45 -2.93 3.98
C MET A 80 2.23 -2.54 2.51
N TYR A 81 3.14 -2.93 1.62
CA TYR A 81 3.02 -2.73 0.18
C TYR A 81 1.73 -3.33 -0.39
N ILE A 82 1.41 -4.59 -0.06
CA ILE A 82 0.18 -5.23 -0.54
C ILE A 82 -1.06 -4.54 0.01
N ILE A 83 -1.06 -4.20 1.30
CA ILE A 83 -2.16 -3.44 1.94
C ILE A 83 -2.36 -2.08 1.25
N LEU A 84 -1.27 -1.36 0.93
CA LEU A 84 -1.33 -0.06 0.28
C LEU A 84 -1.85 -0.15 -1.18
N ILE A 85 -1.49 -1.20 -1.92
CA ILE A 85 -2.09 -1.46 -3.24
C ILE A 85 -3.60 -1.61 -3.11
N LYS A 86 -4.06 -2.46 -2.21
CA LYS A 86 -5.48 -2.69 -2.00
C LYS A 86 -6.20 -1.43 -1.52
N LEU A 87 -5.57 -0.65 -0.66
CA LEU A 87 -6.08 0.65 -0.24
C LEU A 87 -6.25 1.60 -1.43
N ALA A 88 -5.25 1.71 -2.30
CA ALA A 88 -5.31 2.54 -3.51
C ALA A 88 -6.40 2.07 -4.48
N GLU A 89 -6.52 0.76 -4.70
CA GLU A 89 -7.59 0.15 -5.51
C GLU A 89 -8.98 0.52 -4.97
N LYS A 90 -9.24 0.32 -3.67
CA LYS A 90 -10.55 0.62 -3.07
C LYS A 90 -10.85 2.12 -3.06
N THR A 91 -9.84 2.96 -2.82
CA THR A 91 -9.96 4.43 -2.91
C THR A 91 -10.32 4.87 -4.33
N HIS A 92 -9.73 4.24 -5.35
CA HIS A 92 -10.07 4.49 -6.76
C HIS A 92 -11.52 4.12 -7.05
N MET A 93 -11.94 2.91 -6.66
CA MET A 93 -13.30 2.43 -6.87
C MET A 93 -14.34 3.35 -6.21
N ARG A 94 -14.10 3.79 -4.97
CA ARG A 94 -14.98 4.76 -4.29
C ARG A 94 -15.08 6.08 -5.06
N THR A 95 -13.95 6.60 -5.53
CA THR A 95 -13.92 7.87 -6.29
C THR A 95 -14.70 7.76 -7.59
N MET A 96 -14.57 6.63 -8.31
CA MET A 96 -15.35 6.39 -9.53
C MET A 96 -16.85 6.33 -9.25
N THR A 97 -17.25 5.66 -8.17
CA THR A 97 -18.68 5.48 -7.85
C THR A 97 -19.34 6.80 -7.43
N ASN A 98 -18.63 7.67 -6.71
CA ASN A 98 -19.10 9.04 -6.38
C ASN A 98 -19.29 9.93 -7.62
N ASN A 99 -18.43 9.79 -8.63
CA ASN A 99 -18.52 10.57 -9.87
C ASN A 99 -19.74 10.19 -10.72
N GLU A 100 -20.19 8.92 -10.67
CA GLU A 100 -21.41 8.48 -11.36
C GLU A 100 -22.69 9.12 -10.76
N ILE A 101 -22.73 9.29 -9.44
CA ILE A 101 -23.83 9.98 -8.75
C ILE A 101 -23.86 11.48 -9.13
N SER A 102 -22.68 12.09 -9.23
CA SER A 102 -22.51 13.52 -9.53
C SER A 102 -22.97 13.88 -10.95
N LYS A 103 -22.68 13.02 -11.94
CA LYS A 103 -23.13 13.21 -13.34
C LYS A 103 -24.65 13.13 -13.51
N ARG A 104 -25.37 12.46 -12.61
CA ARG A 104 -26.85 12.36 -12.65
C ARG A 104 -27.55 13.62 -12.13
N LYS A 105 -26.91 14.39 -11.24
CA LYS A 105 -27.47 15.66 -10.72
C LYS A 105 -27.30 16.86 -11.67
N GLY A 106 -26.44 16.76 -12.69
CA GLY A 106 -26.09 17.88 -13.58
C GLY A 106 -26.91 18.04 -14.86
N LYS A 107 -27.95 17.24 -15.11
CA LYS A 107 -28.78 17.37 -16.33
C LYS A 107 -29.85 18.45 -16.17
N LYS A 108 -29.45 19.73 -16.16
CA LYS A 108 -30.29 20.86 -16.59
C LYS A 108 -29.41 22.04 -17.05
N LYS A 109 -29.41 22.24 -18.38
CA LYS A 109 -28.99 23.42 -19.19
C LYS A 109 -27.54 23.94 -19.04
N ARG A 110 -26.70 23.70 -20.06
CA ARG A 110 -26.31 24.70 -21.09
C ARG A 110 -25.34 24.09 -22.11
N ASP A 111 -25.59 24.40 -23.37
CA ASP A 111 -24.66 24.26 -24.49
C ASP A 111 -23.38 25.06 -24.26
N PHE A 112 -22.24 24.54 -24.75
CA PHE A 112 -21.20 25.20 -25.56
C PHE A 112 -19.87 24.42 -25.47
N VAL A 113 -19.43 23.93 -26.64
CA VAL A 113 -18.07 23.94 -27.21
C VAL A 113 -16.90 23.27 -26.45
N LYS A 114 -16.42 22.18 -27.08
CA LYS A 114 -15.02 21.79 -27.35
C LYS A 114 -14.00 22.05 -26.22
N ASP A 115 -13.58 20.98 -25.54
CA ASP A 115 -12.23 20.94 -24.98
C ASP A 115 -11.68 19.50 -24.98
N GLY A 116 -10.37 19.42 -25.24
CA GLY A 116 -9.63 18.25 -25.67
C GLY A 116 -9.63 17.07 -24.70
N GLY A 117 -9.09 15.96 -25.19
CA GLY A 117 -8.94 14.72 -24.45
C GLY A 117 -8.33 15.02 -23.08
N LYS A 118 -9.16 14.96 -22.04
CA LYS A 118 -8.67 14.86 -20.68
C LYS A 118 -8.02 13.49 -20.58
N ASP A 119 -6.70 13.46 -20.75
CA ASP A 119 -5.89 12.36 -20.27
C ASP A 119 -6.42 11.97 -18.90
N TYR A 120 -6.71 10.68 -18.72
CA TYR A 120 -7.29 10.15 -17.51
C TYR A 120 -6.25 10.25 -16.38
N GLN A 121 -6.10 11.44 -15.81
CA GLN A 121 -5.18 11.71 -14.72
C GLN A 121 -5.80 11.14 -13.45
N LEU A 122 -5.03 10.32 -12.73
CA LEU A 122 -5.44 9.76 -11.47
C LEU A 122 -5.69 10.90 -10.46
N PRO A 123 -6.77 10.83 -9.66
CA PRO A 123 -6.99 11.77 -8.56
C PRO A 123 -5.76 11.92 -7.66
N PRO A 124 -5.42 13.14 -7.19
CA PRO A 124 -4.23 13.39 -6.36
C PRO A 124 -4.15 12.52 -5.11
N SER A 125 -5.29 12.18 -4.48
CA SER A 125 -5.33 11.29 -3.32
C SER A 125 -4.83 9.87 -3.63
N ILE A 126 -5.05 9.39 -4.85
CA ILE A 126 -4.64 8.05 -5.29
C ILE A 126 -3.17 8.05 -5.66
N MET A 127 -2.72 9.09 -6.37
CA MET A 127 -1.28 9.28 -6.64
C MET A 127 -0.48 9.42 -5.34
N PHE A 128 -1.05 10.03 -4.31
CA PHE A 128 -0.43 10.12 -2.99
C PHE A 128 -0.27 8.75 -2.33
N LEU A 129 -1.29 7.89 -2.41
CA LEU A 129 -1.18 6.49 -1.98
C LEU A 129 -0.15 5.73 -2.82
N GLN A 130 -0.07 5.99 -4.13
CA GLN A 130 0.94 5.37 -4.99
C GLN A 130 2.38 5.72 -4.57
N CYS A 131 2.62 6.93 -4.05
CA CYS A 131 3.94 7.28 -3.50
C CYS A 131 4.32 6.35 -2.33
N HIS A 132 3.37 6.04 -1.44
CA HIS A 132 3.59 5.10 -0.33
C HIS A 132 3.80 3.67 -0.85
N VAL A 133 3.01 3.25 -1.85
CA VAL A 133 3.18 1.95 -2.51
C VAL A 133 4.61 1.81 -3.05
N TYR A 134 5.09 2.79 -3.80
CA TYR A 134 6.44 2.77 -4.36
C TYR A 134 7.54 2.75 -3.29
N LEU A 135 7.38 3.47 -2.18
CA LEU A 135 8.33 3.41 -1.07
C LEU A 135 8.36 2.02 -0.42
N ALA A 136 7.18 1.47 -0.10
CA ALA A 136 7.06 0.15 0.53
C ALA A 136 7.59 -0.96 -0.40
N GLU A 137 7.26 -0.91 -1.69
CA GLU A 137 7.77 -1.84 -2.70
C GLU A 137 9.29 -1.72 -2.84
N GLY A 138 9.81 -0.50 -2.99
CA GLY A 138 11.23 -0.25 -3.12
C GLY A 138 12.03 -0.77 -1.93
N LEU A 139 11.55 -0.51 -0.70
CA LEU A 139 12.17 -1.01 0.53
C LEU A 139 12.11 -2.53 0.63
N THR A 140 10.95 -3.13 0.33
CA THR A 140 10.79 -4.59 0.27
C THR A 140 11.82 -5.23 -0.64
N MET A 141 11.89 -4.74 -1.88
CA MET A 141 12.77 -5.31 -2.90
C MET A 141 14.24 -5.06 -2.55
N MET A 142 14.58 -3.90 -1.97
CA MET A 142 15.94 -3.55 -1.60
C MET A 142 16.44 -4.43 -0.46
N LEU A 143 15.64 -4.60 0.58
CA LEU A 143 15.94 -5.50 1.70
C LEU A 143 16.04 -6.95 1.24
N ALA A 144 15.11 -7.41 0.38
CA ALA A 144 15.16 -8.75 -0.19
C ALA A 144 16.42 -8.99 -1.03
N ALA A 145 16.81 -8.05 -1.89
CA ALA A 145 18.02 -8.16 -2.69
C ALA A 145 19.30 -8.18 -1.83
N LEU A 146 19.37 -7.32 -0.80
CA LEU A 146 20.48 -7.32 0.16
C LEU A 146 20.57 -8.65 0.93
N ARG A 147 19.42 -9.21 1.34
CA ARG A 147 19.35 -10.53 1.99
C ARG A 147 19.86 -11.62 1.06
N ASN A 148 19.37 -11.66 -0.19
CA ASN A 148 19.67 -12.73 -1.15
C ASN A 148 21.14 -12.71 -1.60
N GLU A 149 21.71 -11.53 -1.85
CA GLU A 149 23.06 -11.40 -2.41
C GLU A 149 24.15 -11.28 -1.35
N ARG A 150 23.84 -10.74 -0.17
CA ARG A 150 24.85 -10.43 0.85
C ARG A 150 24.63 -11.08 2.20
N GLN A 151 23.55 -11.85 2.38
CA GLN A 151 23.21 -12.50 3.64
C GLN A 151 23.10 -11.50 4.81
N VAL A 152 22.76 -10.24 4.53
CA VAL A 152 22.52 -9.20 5.54
C VAL A 152 21.05 -9.23 5.95
N TYR A 153 20.76 -8.86 7.20
CA TYR A 153 19.40 -8.86 7.76
C TYR A 153 18.74 -10.23 7.75
N LEU A 154 19.54 -11.30 7.83
CA LEU A 154 19.01 -12.61 8.10
C LEU A 154 18.32 -12.58 9.44
N SER A 155 17.05 -12.97 9.40
CA SER A 155 16.23 -13.21 10.56
C SER A 155 16.75 -14.46 11.29
N THR A 156 17.88 -14.35 11.98
CA THR A 156 18.47 -15.43 12.79
C THR A 156 18.16 -15.18 14.26
N GLY A 157 17.38 -16.07 14.85
CA GLY A 157 17.06 -16.04 16.27
C GLY A 157 17.07 -17.47 16.80
N PRO A 158 17.55 -17.71 18.03
CA PRO A 158 17.63 -19.07 18.58
C PRO A 158 16.25 -19.65 18.95
N PHE A 159 15.21 -18.81 19.02
CA PHE A 159 13.89 -19.21 19.52
C PHE A 159 12.79 -19.25 18.46
N ASN A 160 12.80 -18.32 17.50
CA ASN A 160 11.73 -18.19 16.50
C ASN A 160 12.31 -18.19 15.07
N SER A 161 11.74 -19.06 14.23
CA SER A 161 11.92 -19.04 12.78
C SER A 161 11.36 -17.75 12.15
N GLU A 162 11.76 -17.47 10.90
CA GLU A 162 11.18 -16.36 10.12
C GLU A 162 9.67 -16.57 9.91
N HIS A 163 9.23 -17.82 9.72
CA HIS A 163 7.83 -18.17 9.61
C HIS A 163 7.03 -17.87 10.88
N GLU A 164 7.54 -18.25 12.05
CA GLU A 164 6.85 -17.95 13.33
C GLU A 164 6.75 -16.45 13.58
N ARG A 165 7.79 -15.68 13.26
CA ARG A 165 7.73 -14.22 13.33
C ARG A 165 6.74 -13.62 12.35
N PHE A 166 6.69 -14.13 11.11
CA PHE A 166 5.68 -13.72 10.15
C PHE A 166 4.26 -13.95 10.72
N VAL A 167 4.02 -15.12 11.30
CA VAL A 167 2.73 -15.40 11.94
C VAL A 167 2.50 -14.44 13.11
N GLN A 168 3.45 -14.22 14.01
CA GLN A 168 3.31 -13.31 15.16
C GLN A 168 2.94 -11.88 14.74
N HIS A 169 3.62 -11.33 13.73
CA HIS A 169 3.37 -9.96 13.27
C HIS A 169 2.03 -9.80 12.56
N PHE A 170 1.60 -10.82 11.81
CA PHE A 170 0.45 -10.68 10.91
C PHE A 170 -0.76 -11.51 11.33
N GLU A 171 -0.73 -12.23 12.46
CA GLU A 171 -1.78 -13.18 12.86
C GLU A 171 -3.17 -12.54 12.87
N LEU A 172 -3.28 -11.33 13.43
CA LEU A 172 -4.54 -10.60 13.54
C LEU A 172 -5.09 -10.24 12.15
N LEU A 173 -4.22 -9.78 11.25
CA LEU A 173 -4.59 -9.43 9.87
C LEU A 173 -4.93 -10.68 9.04
N LEU A 174 -4.19 -11.77 9.21
CA LEU A 174 -4.46 -13.07 8.56
C LEU A 174 -5.78 -13.67 9.05
N LYS A 175 -6.08 -13.58 10.35
CA LYS A 175 -7.38 -13.99 10.92
C LYS A 175 -8.54 -13.13 10.40
N ALA A 176 -8.28 -11.85 10.13
CA ALA A 176 -9.23 -10.95 9.47
C ALA A 176 -9.32 -11.14 7.95
N CYS A 177 -8.45 -11.99 7.36
CA CYS A 177 -8.27 -12.17 5.91
C CYS A 177 -7.94 -10.86 5.18
N MET A 178 -6.95 -10.13 5.69
CA MET A 178 -6.56 -8.81 5.19
C MET A 178 -5.05 -8.75 4.90
N PRO A 179 -4.60 -8.75 3.64
CA PRO A 179 -5.35 -8.96 2.40
C PRO A 179 -5.67 -10.45 2.16
N ASP A 180 -6.63 -10.70 1.28
CA ASP A 180 -6.94 -12.07 0.85
C ASP A 180 -5.72 -12.76 0.21
N HIS A 181 -5.59 -14.07 0.43
CA HIS A 181 -4.56 -14.94 -0.16
C HIS A 181 -3.10 -14.60 0.19
N VAL A 182 -2.87 -13.81 1.25
CA VAL A 182 -1.52 -13.58 1.78
C VAL A 182 -1.07 -14.71 2.69
N SER A 183 0.17 -15.16 2.49
CA SER A 183 0.81 -16.20 3.30
C SER A 183 2.31 -15.97 3.39
N TYR A 184 2.96 -16.66 4.32
CA TYR A 184 4.42 -16.66 4.39
C TYR A 184 5.06 -17.20 3.10
N TYR A 185 4.45 -18.20 2.47
CA TYR A 185 4.95 -18.75 1.22
C TYR A 185 4.92 -17.73 0.07
N SER A 186 3.84 -16.94 -0.03
CA SER A 186 3.78 -15.89 -1.06
C SER A 186 4.78 -14.76 -0.80
N PHE A 187 5.10 -14.45 0.47
CA PHE A 187 6.21 -13.57 0.82
C PHE A 187 7.56 -14.12 0.33
N GLN A 188 7.83 -15.39 0.62
CA GLN A 188 9.08 -16.04 0.18
C GLN A 188 9.19 -16.04 -1.34
N GLU A 189 8.13 -16.45 -2.05
CA GLU A 189 8.09 -16.47 -3.51
C GLU A 189 8.33 -15.09 -4.12
N THR A 190 7.64 -14.06 -3.62
CA THR A 190 7.79 -12.67 -4.12
C THR A 190 9.22 -12.15 -3.94
N THR A 191 9.88 -12.53 -2.85
CA THR A 191 11.19 -11.98 -2.47
C THR A 191 12.38 -12.86 -2.88
N ALA A 192 12.15 -14.10 -3.30
CA ALA A 192 13.20 -15.08 -3.62
C ALA A 192 14.13 -14.65 -4.76
N HIS A 193 13.60 -13.90 -5.73
CA HIS A 193 14.32 -13.50 -6.94
C HIS A 193 14.71 -12.02 -6.98
N ALA A 194 14.52 -11.30 -5.87
CA ALA A 194 14.96 -9.92 -5.76
C ALA A 194 16.49 -9.84 -5.90
N ARG A 195 16.96 -8.97 -6.80
CA ARG A 195 18.38 -8.74 -7.11
C ARG A 195 18.65 -7.27 -7.37
N LEU A 196 19.79 -6.76 -6.90
CA LEU A 196 20.18 -5.34 -7.01
C LEU A 196 20.21 -4.85 -8.47
N SER A 197 20.58 -5.74 -9.41
CA SER A 197 20.55 -5.46 -10.86
C SER A 197 19.14 -5.14 -11.36
N ASN A 198 18.13 -5.91 -10.91
CA ASN A 198 16.74 -5.75 -11.34
C ASN A 198 16.16 -4.45 -10.79
N LEU A 199 16.47 -4.13 -9.53
CA LEU A 199 16.04 -2.90 -8.88
C LEU A 199 16.66 -1.65 -9.51
N SER A 200 17.88 -1.76 -10.02
CA SER A 200 18.53 -0.64 -10.72
C SER A 200 17.83 -0.30 -12.04
N MET A 201 17.23 -1.32 -12.69
CA MET A 201 16.43 -1.18 -13.90
C MET A 201 15.02 -0.67 -13.59
N TYR A 202 14.39 -1.19 -12.52
CA TYR A 202 13.07 -0.76 -12.05
C TYR A 202 13.17 -0.16 -10.64
N ASN A 203 13.43 1.15 -10.58
CA ASN A 203 13.69 1.86 -9.34
C ASN A 203 12.41 2.54 -8.83
N CYS A 204 11.69 1.86 -7.94
CA CYS A 204 10.46 2.35 -7.32
C CYS A 204 10.67 3.71 -6.62
N PHE A 205 11.84 3.95 -6.03
CA PHE A 205 12.13 5.23 -5.36
C PHE A 205 12.13 6.41 -6.35
N LYS A 206 12.63 6.22 -7.58
CA LYS A 206 12.55 7.26 -8.61
C LYS A 206 11.11 7.53 -9.06
N GLU A 207 10.28 6.49 -9.14
CA GLU A 207 8.85 6.66 -9.46
C GLU A 207 8.11 7.39 -8.32
N ALA A 208 8.43 7.09 -7.06
CA ALA A 208 7.93 7.85 -5.91
C ALA A 208 8.32 9.34 -5.98
N GLN A 209 9.59 9.65 -6.31
CA GLN A 209 10.05 11.03 -6.48
C GLN A 209 9.32 11.76 -7.61
N ARG A 210 9.10 11.09 -8.75
CA ARG A 210 8.39 11.69 -9.88
C ARG A 210 6.95 12.00 -9.51
N SER A 211 6.24 11.01 -8.99
CA SER A 211 4.84 11.16 -8.55
C SER A 211 4.68 12.24 -7.48
N ALA A 212 5.62 12.32 -6.52
CA ALA A 212 5.58 13.33 -5.49
C ALA A 212 5.76 14.76 -6.03
N LYS A 213 6.67 14.96 -7.00
CA LYS A 213 6.84 16.27 -7.66
C LYS A 213 5.56 16.72 -8.37
N ASP A 214 4.90 15.80 -9.06
CA ASP A 214 3.64 16.08 -9.77
C ASP A 214 2.51 16.47 -8.80
N LEU A 215 2.52 15.92 -7.59
CA LEU A 215 1.54 16.17 -6.54
C LEU A 215 1.70 17.49 -5.79
N ARG A 216 2.87 18.13 -5.81
CA ARG A 216 3.14 19.35 -5.01
C ARG A 216 2.12 20.47 -5.24
N SER A 217 1.75 20.69 -6.49
CA SER A 217 0.76 21.72 -6.84
C SER A 217 -0.63 21.40 -6.26
N SER A 218 -1.00 20.12 -6.26
CA SER A 218 -2.31 19.62 -5.83
C SER A 218 -2.53 19.74 -4.32
N PHE A 219 -1.47 19.78 -3.51
CA PHE A 219 -1.56 19.88 -2.05
C PHE A 219 -1.08 21.22 -1.50
N SER A 220 -0.88 22.23 -2.33
CA SER A 220 -0.42 23.57 -1.91
C SER A 220 -1.24 24.20 -0.75
N ASN A 221 -2.53 23.86 -0.63
CA ASN A 221 -3.43 24.36 0.41
C ASN A 221 -3.61 23.39 1.61
N ASP A 222 -2.90 22.27 1.63
CA ASP A 222 -2.97 21.24 2.67
C ASP A 222 -1.58 21.04 3.29
N PRO A 223 -1.23 21.79 4.36
CA PRO A 223 0.12 21.80 4.91
C PRO A 223 0.52 20.43 5.48
N ASP A 224 -0.43 19.66 6.00
CA ASP A 224 -0.18 18.33 6.54
C ASP A 224 0.21 17.36 5.44
N LYS A 225 -0.56 17.31 4.34
CA LYS A 225 -0.19 16.49 3.16
C LYS A 225 1.12 16.94 2.54
N MET A 226 1.40 18.24 2.49
CA MET A 226 2.67 18.76 1.98
C MET A 226 3.85 18.41 2.89
N SER A 227 3.65 18.36 4.21
CA SER A 227 4.68 17.90 5.14
C SER A 227 5.00 16.42 4.91
N GLU A 228 3.97 15.59 4.74
CA GLU A 228 4.13 14.17 4.49
C GLU A 228 4.76 13.89 3.12
N LEU A 229 4.32 14.59 2.09
CA LEU A 229 4.88 14.50 0.74
C LEU A 229 6.39 14.82 0.74
N ARG A 230 6.82 15.84 1.51
CA ARG A 230 8.23 16.17 1.66
C ARG A 230 9.03 15.07 2.35
N ARG A 231 8.47 14.44 3.39
CA ARG A 231 9.11 13.30 4.06
C ARG A 231 9.28 12.12 3.10
N ILE A 232 8.24 11.81 2.32
CA ILE A 232 8.27 10.77 1.28
C ILE A 232 9.35 11.06 0.24
N GLU A 233 9.42 12.30 -0.25
CA GLU A 233 10.44 12.72 -1.23
C GLU A 233 11.85 12.53 -0.69
N GLN A 234 12.10 12.91 0.58
CA GLN A 234 13.39 12.73 1.23
C GLN A 234 13.78 11.26 1.30
N VAL A 235 12.89 10.38 1.78
CA VAL A 235 13.16 8.94 1.84
C VAL A 235 13.45 8.38 0.44
N ALA A 236 12.63 8.74 -0.54
CA ALA A 236 12.78 8.28 -1.92
C ALA A 236 14.12 8.71 -2.52
N GLU A 237 14.54 9.95 -2.29
CA GLU A 237 15.82 10.48 -2.76
C GLU A 237 17.01 9.72 -2.18
N HIS A 238 17.06 9.62 -0.85
CA HIS A 238 18.17 8.97 -0.15
C HIS A 238 18.25 7.49 -0.54
N ASN A 239 17.11 6.80 -0.61
CA ASN A 239 17.09 5.39 -0.98
C ASN A 239 17.43 5.15 -2.46
N SER A 240 17.04 6.04 -3.37
CA SER A 240 17.47 5.97 -4.78
C SER A 240 18.99 6.12 -4.90
N VAL A 241 19.59 7.05 -4.15
CA VAL A 241 21.05 7.25 -4.13
C VAL A 241 21.74 6.03 -3.50
N ALA A 242 21.27 5.57 -2.35
CA ALA A 242 21.81 4.40 -1.65
C ALA A 242 21.77 3.16 -2.54
N LEU A 243 20.64 2.89 -3.20
CA LEU A 243 20.52 1.79 -4.16
C LEU A 243 21.54 1.93 -5.30
N GLY A 244 21.71 3.13 -5.86
CA GLY A 244 22.72 3.38 -6.90
C GLY A 244 24.16 3.11 -6.43
N LEU A 245 24.49 3.51 -5.20
CA LEU A 245 25.80 3.25 -4.58
C LEU A 245 26.00 1.75 -4.32
N ILE A 246 25.01 1.10 -3.74
CA ILE A 246 25.03 -0.34 -3.41
C ILE A 246 25.19 -1.18 -4.69
N SER A 247 24.47 -0.84 -5.77
CA SER A 247 24.57 -1.57 -7.03
C SER A 247 25.91 -1.38 -7.74
N ARG A 248 26.54 -0.20 -7.62
CA ARG A 248 27.83 0.11 -8.27
C ARG A 248 29.04 -0.37 -7.48
N LEU A 249 29.05 -0.13 -6.17
CA LEU A 249 30.16 -0.45 -5.27
C LEU A 249 30.05 -1.87 -4.70
N GLY A 250 28.85 -2.44 -4.72
CA GLY A 250 28.54 -3.68 -4.03
C GLY A 250 29.18 -4.95 -4.55
N THR A 251 29.47 -4.99 -5.84
CA THR A 251 30.19 -6.09 -6.46
C THR A 251 31.70 -6.00 -6.20
N LEU A 252 32.19 -4.86 -5.72
CA LEU A 252 33.62 -4.54 -5.64
C LEU A 252 34.13 -4.36 -4.20
N ASP A 253 33.28 -4.00 -3.23
CA ASP A 253 33.71 -3.60 -1.88
C ASP A 253 33.01 -4.40 -0.75
N PRO A 254 33.66 -5.41 -0.17
CA PRO A 254 33.12 -6.19 0.95
C PRO A 254 33.07 -5.43 2.28
N SER A 255 33.68 -4.24 2.38
CA SER A 255 33.63 -3.40 3.60
C SER A 255 32.35 -2.56 3.69
N LEU A 256 31.53 -2.54 2.62
CA LEU A 256 30.33 -1.73 2.53
C LEU A 256 29.24 -2.26 3.47
N LYS A 257 28.92 -1.49 4.52
CA LYS A 257 27.82 -1.75 5.44
C LYS A 257 26.62 -0.91 5.06
N VAL A 258 25.46 -1.56 4.95
CA VAL A 258 24.17 -0.89 4.80
C VAL A 258 23.48 -0.95 6.16
N GLN A 259 22.86 0.16 6.58
CA GLN A 259 22.02 0.29 7.76
C GLN A 259 20.72 0.99 7.37
N PHE A 260 19.67 0.82 8.15
CA PHE A 260 18.38 1.45 7.92
C PHE A 260 18.03 2.31 9.13
N GLU A 261 17.76 3.58 8.89
CA GLU A 261 17.47 4.59 9.92
C GLU A 261 16.16 5.32 9.58
N PHE A 262 15.40 5.76 10.58
CA PHE A 262 14.10 6.46 10.40
C PHE A 262 14.27 7.98 10.56
N SER A 263 15.25 8.55 9.87
CA SER A 263 15.64 9.96 10.02
C SER A 263 14.65 10.94 9.41
N HIS A 264 14.02 10.57 8.29
CA HIS A 264 13.14 11.45 7.51
C HIS A 264 11.65 11.12 7.69
N HIS A 265 11.35 9.89 8.11
CA HIS A 265 9.99 9.37 8.12
C HIS A 265 9.82 8.33 9.24
N PRO A 266 8.73 8.39 10.05
CA PRO A 266 8.55 7.49 11.19
C PRO A 266 8.48 6.01 10.81
N PHE A 267 7.87 5.69 9.67
CA PHE A 267 7.68 4.29 9.23
C PHE A 267 8.36 3.90 7.92
N PHE A 268 9.04 4.82 7.22
CA PHE A 268 9.80 4.46 6.01
C PHE A 268 11.29 4.68 6.24
N ALA A 269 12.03 3.59 6.21
CA ALA A 269 13.45 3.61 6.50
C ALA A 269 14.25 4.27 5.37
N THR A 270 15.34 4.92 5.76
CA THR A 270 16.37 5.45 4.88
C THR A 270 17.61 4.58 4.98
N ALA A 271 18.08 4.08 3.84
CA ALA A 271 19.29 3.28 3.73
C ALA A 271 20.52 4.17 3.85
N VAL A 272 21.35 3.91 4.86
CA VAL A 272 22.61 4.58 5.11
C VAL A 272 23.75 3.62 4.74
N VAL A 273 24.61 4.06 3.82
CA VAL A 273 25.71 3.26 3.28
C VAL A 273 27.03 3.81 3.82
N LYS A 274 27.75 3.00 4.60
CA LYS A 274 29.03 3.37 5.23
C LYS A 274 30.13 2.40 4.78
N ARG A 275 31.36 2.90 4.62
CA ARG A 275 32.56 2.06 4.53
C ARG A 275 33.04 1.75 5.94
N SER A 276 33.36 0.48 6.20
CA SER A 276 33.81 0.02 7.51
C SER A 276 35.28 0.29 7.77
#